data_AF-A0A8T5AQA0-F1
#
_entry.id   AF-A0A8T5AQA0-F1
#
_cell.length_a   1.000
_cell.length_b   1.000
_cell.length_c   1.000
_cell.angle_alpha   90.00
_cell.angle_beta   90.00
_cell.angle_gamma   90.00
#
_symmetry.space_group_name_H-M   'P 1'
#
loop_
_entity.id
_entity.type
_entity.pdbx_description
1 polymer ?
#
loop_
_entity_poly.entity_id
_entity_poly.type
_entity_poly.pdbx_seq_one_letter_code
_entity_poly.pdbx_strand_id
1 'polypeptide(L)' 'MKTATTAKLNRLQILIHSLGLSCLGGAIFLQILVFTDILQQGYFLAMESNPAILAFEIALTFFALIYFMYMYLRFIRSIR' A
#
# COMPACT_ATOMS: atom_id res chain seq x y z
N MET A 1 -33.04 4.82 -10.82
CA MET A 1 -32.40 3.63 -10.21
C MET A 1 -30.98 3.34 -10.71
N LYS A 2 -30.54 3.80 -11.90
CA LYS A 2 -29.15 3.65 -12.39
C LYS A 2 -28.10 4.53 -11.67
N THR A 3 -28.52 5.62 -11.03
CA THR A 3 -27.65 6.65 -10.43
C THR A 3 -27.03 6.27 -9.09
N ALA A 4 -27.71 5.43 -8.30
CA ALA A 4 -27.22 5.01 -6.98
C ALA A 4 -26.05 4.02 -7.06
N THR A 5 -26.05 3.16 -8.09
CA THR A 5 -25.02 2.13 -8.29
C THR A 5 -23.70 2.73 -8.75
N THR A 6 -23.73 3.72 -9.66
CA THR A 6 -22.55 4.48 -10.10
C THR A 6 -21.94 5.29 -8.97
N ALA A 7 -22.76 5.92 -8.12
CA ALA A 7 -22.27 6.67 -6.96
C ALA A 7 -21.51 5.78 -5.95
N LYS A 8 -21.99 4.54 -5.71
CA LYS A 8 -21.29 3.57 -4.84
C LYS A 8 -19.97 3.09 -5.47
N LEU A 9 -19.94 2.85 -6.78
CA LEU A 9 -18.75 2.42 -7.50
C LEU A 9 -17.64 3.48 -7.41
N ASN A 10 -18.00 4.76 -7.59
CA ASN A 10 -17.05 5.87 -7.50
C ASN A 10 -16.47 6.01 -6.09
N ARG A 11 -17.31 5.85 -5.05
CA ARG A 11 -16.84 5.88 -3.65
C ARG A 11 -15.87 4.75 -3.34
N LEU A 12 -16.19 3.52 -3.76
CA LEU A 12 -15.32 2.37 -3.55
C LEU A 12 -13.97 2.57 -4.26
N GLN A 13 -13.98 3.09 -5.49
CA GLN A 13 -12.76 3.37 -6.23
C GLN A 13 -11.88 4.41 -5.53
N ILE A 14 -12.49 5.48 -5.00
CA ILE A 14 -11.78 6.50 -4.21
C ILE A 14 -11.17 5.90 -2.95
N LEU A 15 -11.92 5.05 -2.22
CA LEU A 15 -11.41 4.38 -1.04
C LEU A 15 -10.23 3.47 -1.36
N ILE A 16 -10.32 2.68 -2.43
CA ILE A 16 -9.23 1.80 -2.88
C ILE A 16 -8.00 2.63 -3.27
N HIS A 17 -8.17 3.74 -3.99
CA HIS A 17 -7.05 4.59 -4.38
C HIS A 17 -6.41 5.30 -3.18
N SER A 18 -7.23 5.84 -2.28
CA SER A 18 -6.75 6.50 -1.07
C SER A 18 -5.98 5.52 -0.20
N LEU A 19 -6.53 4.32 0.01
CA LEU A 19 -5.87 3.26 0.77
C LEU A 19 -4.57 2.82 0.08
N GLY A 20 -4.63 2.54 -1.22
CA GLY A 20 -3.46 2.11 -2.01
C GLY A 20 -2.33 3.13 -1.96
N LEU A 21 -2.63 4.41 -2.20
CA LEU A 21 -1.65 5.49 -2.09
C LEU A 21 -1.10 5.63 -0.67
N SER A 22 -1.94 5.48 0.36
CA SER A 22 -1.48 5.51 1.76
C SER A 22 -0.53 4.36 2.09
N CYS A 23 -0.81 3.14 1.60
CA CYS A 23 0.08 1.99 1.80
C CYS A 23 1.41 2.18 1.07
N LEU A 24 1.40 2.75 -0.14
CA LEU A 24 2.64 3.06 -0.86
C LEU A 24 3.48 4.11 -0.12
N GLY A 25 2.85 5.20 0.35
CA GLY A 25 3.52 6.20 1.17
C GLY A 25 4.08 5.61 2.46
N GLY A 26 3.29 4.76 3.14
CA GLY A 26 3.72 4.03 4.33
C GLY A 26 4.91 3.12 4.07
N ALA A 27 4.92 2.37 2.97
CA ALA A 27 6.03 1.50 2.59
C ALA A 27 7.33 2.30 2.34
N ILE A 28 7.24 3.45 1.66
CA ILE A 28 8.39 4.34 1.47
C ILE A 28 8.90 4.86 2.81
N PHE A 29 8.01 5.31 3.69
CA PHE A 29 8.37 5.80 5.01
C PHE A 29 9.05 4.73 5.87
N LEU A 30 8.48 3.52 5.90
CA LEU A 30 9.08 2.37 6.59
C LEU A 30 10.47 2.06 6.02
N GLN A 31 10.64 2.10 4.70
CA GLN A 31 11.95 1.85 4.09
C GLN A 31 13.01 2.87 4.51
N ILE A 32 12.63 4.15 4.67
CA ILE A 32 13.54 5.18 5.20
C ILE A 32 13.93 4.87 6.65
N LEU A 33 12.98 4.45 7.49
CA LEU A 33 13.26 4.06 8.86
C LEU A 33 14.18 2.83 8.93
N VAL A 34 13.92 1.82 8.10
CA VAL A 34 14.78 0.62 7.98
C VAL A 34 16.21 1.02 7.62
N PHE A 35 16.40 1.88 6.62
CA PHE A 35 17.74 2.34 6.26
C PHE A 35 18.39 3.17 7.36
N THR A 36 17.62 4.00 8.04
CA THR A 36 18.12 4.78 9.18
C THR A 36 18.61 3.86 10.29
N ASP A 37 17.86 2.81 10.60
CA ASP A 37 18.20 1.83 11.63
C ASP A 37 19.45 1.03 11.26
N ILE A 38 19.54 0.55 10.01
CA ILE A 38 20.73 -0.15 9.50
C ILE A 38 21.96 0.76 9.57
N LEU A 39 21.83 2.05 9.24
CA LEU A 39 22.94 3.00 9.31
C LEU A 39 23.42 3.23 10.75
N GLN A 40 22.51 3.15 11.73
CA GLN A 40 22.81 3.39 13.14
C GLN A 40 23.31 2.14 13.87
N GLN A 41 22.68 0.99 13.64
CA GLN A 41 22.89 -0.25 14.40
C GLN A 41 23.64 -1.34 13.60
N GLY A 42 23.74 -1.18 12.28
CA GLY A 42 24.38 -2.15 11.36
C GLY A 42 23.46 -3.27 10.87
N TYR A 43 22.25 -3.41 11.43
CA TYR A 43 21.23 -4.37 11.03
C TYR A 43 19.83 -3.84 11.37
N PHE A 44 18.78 -4.47 10.84
CA PHE A 44 17.39 -4.16 11.16
C PHE A 44 16.69 -5.42 11.62
N LEU A 45 16.03 -5.36 12.78
CA LEU A 45 15.25 -6.46 13.33
C LEU A 45 13.80 -6.03 13.58
N ALA A 46 12.94 -6.22 12.59
CA ALA A 46 11.49 -6.10 12.77
C ALA A 46 10.92 -7.42 13.29
N MET A 47 10.38 -7.40 14.51
CA MET A 47 9.64 -8.52 15.07
C MET A 47 8.32 -8.00 15.62
N GLU A 48 7.21 -8.36 14.96
CA GLU A 48 5.87 -8.11 15.48
C GLU A 48 5.43 -9.33 16.31
N SER A 49 5.15 -9.08 17.58
CA SER A 49 4.78 -10.11 18.55
C SER A 49 3.29 -10.49 18.44
N ASN A 50 2.46 -9.57 17.97
CA ASN A 50 1.03 -9.78 17.85
C ASN A 50 0.68 -10.40 16.49
N PRO A 51 0.21 -11.66 16.44
CA PRO A 51 -0.05 -12.35 15.18
C PRO A 51 -1.16 -11.69 14.34
N ALA A 52 -2.10 -10.97 14.97
CA ALA A 52 -3.15 -10.26 14.26
C ALA A 52 -2.60 -9.03 13.51
N ILE A 53 -1.67 -8.30 14.12
CA ILE A 53 -1.02 -7.15 13.50
C ILE A 53 -0.12 -7.63 12.36
N LEU A 54 0.70 -8.67 12.60
CA LEU A 54 1.55 -9.25 11.59
C LEU A 54 0.75 -9.73 10.36
N ALA A 55 -0.38 -10.40 10.58
CA ALA A 55 -1.25 -10.83 9.49
C ALA A 55 -1.83 -9.63 8.70
N PHE A 56 -2.20 -8.56 9.40
CA PHE A 56 -2.69 -7.32 8.79
C PHE A 56 -1.60 -6.62 7.96
N GLU A 57 -0.37 -6.53 8.46
CA GLU A 57 0.78 -5.99 7.73
C GLU A 57 1.10 -6.78 6.47
N ILE A 58 1.09 -8.11 6.56
CA ILE A 58 1.28 -8.99 5.39
C ILE A 58 0.17 -8.73 4.37
N ALA A 59 -1.09 -8.67 4.81
CA ALA A 59 -2.23 -8.41 3.94
C ALA A 59 -2.13 -7.04 3.24
N LEU A 60 -1.78 -5.99 3.99
CA LEU A 60 -1.57 -4.66 3.44
C LEU A 60 -0.38 -4.61 2.48
N THR A 61 0.69 -5.36 2.75
CA THR A 61 1.86 -5.46 1.87
C THR A 61 1.49 -6.10 0.53
N PHE A 62 0.75 -7.22 0.55
CA PHE A 62 0.23 -7.84 -0.68
C PHE A 62 -0.71 -6.89 -1.43
N PHE A 63 -1.61 -6.21 -0.72
CA PHE A 63 -2.50 -5.22 -1.33
C PHE A 63 -1.72 -4.08 -2.00
N ALA A 64 -0.72 -3.51 -1.32
CA ALA A 64 0.12 -2.43 -1.83
C ALA A 64 0.89 -2.87 -3.08
N LEU A 65 1.42 -4.09 -3.09
CA LEU A 65 2.15 -4.65 -4.24
C LEU A 65 1.23 -4.78 -5.46
N ILE A 66 0.04 -5.36 -5.29
CA ILE A 66 -0.95 -5.50 -6.36
C ILE A 66 -1.38 -4.12 -6.86
N TYR A 67 -1.68 -3.19 -5.96
CA TYR A 67 -2.08 -1.83 -6.31
C TYR A 67 -0.97 -1.08 -7.05
N PHE A 68 0.29 -1.23 -6.63
CA PHE A 68 1.46 -0.67 -7.31
C PHE A 68 1.55 -1.18 -8.74
N MET A 69 1.47 -2.50 -8.96
CA MET A 69 1.49 -3.09 -10.29
C MET A 69 0.35 -2.56 -11.16
N TYR A 70 -0.87 -2.49 -10.62
CA TYR A 70 -2.02 -1.92 -11.32
C TYR A 70 -1.75 -0.46 -11.75
N MET A 71 -1.25 0.37 -10.83
CA MET A 71 -0.94 1.76 -11.11
C MET A 71 0.17 1.89 -12.16
N TYR A 72 1.23 1.09 -12.06
CA TYR A 72 2.36 1.09 -12.98
C TYR A 72 1.94 0.68 -14.40
N LEU A 73 1.14 -0.38 -14.53
CA LEU A 73 0.60 -0.80 -15.83
C LEU A 73 -0.32 0.26 -16.43
N ARG A 74 -1.18 0.89 -15.61
CA ARG A 74 -2.02 2.00 -16.04
C ARG A 74 -1.19 3.18 -16.52
N PHE A 75 -0.11 3.51 -15.82
CA PHE A 75 0.81 4.58 -16.18
C PHE A 75 1.48 4.32 -17.53
N ILE A 76 2.03 3.13 -17.76
CA ILE A 76 2.62 2.74 -19.05
C ILE A 76 1.61 2.86 -20.20
N ARG A 77 0.37 2.37 -19.99
CA ARG A 77 -0.70 2.47 -20.99
C ARG A 77 -1.13 3.89 -21.28
N SER A 78 -0.88 4.84 -20.38
CA SER A 78 -1.19 6.26 -20.60
C SER A 78 -0.11 6.99 -21.39
N ILE A 79 1.11 6.45 -21.44
CA ILE A 79 2.25 7.05 -22.13
C ILE A 79 2.39 6.51 -23.55
N ARG A 80 2.03 5.24 -23.77
CA ARG A 80 1.91 4.64 -25.10
C ARG A 80 0.65 5.13 -25.80
#